data_AF-A0A9E7G6R4-F1
#
_entry.id   AF-A0A9E7G6R4-F1
#
_cell.length_a   1.000
_cell.length_b   1.000
_cell.length_c   1.000
_cell.angle_alpha   90.00
_cell.angle_beta   90.00
_cell.angle_gamma   90.00
#
_symmetry.space_group_name_H-M   'P 1'
#
loop_
_entity.id
_entity.type
_entity.pdbx_description
1 polymer ?
#
loop_
_entity_poly.entity_id
_entity_poly.type
_entity_poly.pdbx_seq_one_letter_code
_entity_poly.pdbx_strand_id
1 'polypeptide(L)'
;MVGPLNKGLNPVSITDLKFQSNYIGTLLKASLISAFLALSEGIAVGRSLGMLKNEQIDGNKEMIAFGLMNIVGSCFSCYLTTAKELYHGAAGPFSKSAVNYHAGCRTSMSNVVMSICMMLVLLFLAPLFKYTPLVALSAIIAVAMIGLIEYEEAYRLFKVDKFDFLICMSAFFGVIFYSMTAGLLISVCLAVVRSLLYIARPSTCKLGGIEGTEMYCDVEQYPNSYVHPDILILNLGSPIYYANAGYLKERILRWVEEEENTKKKDADLQYVILDMGGVTSIDNTGIGMLFDVHKNLGRKGMKIALTNPRLEVAEKLMLSRYIELIGGEDWVFLSVKEAVAACRFALQELKRTEESSL
;
A
#
# COMPACT_ATOMS: atom_id res chain seq x y z
N MET A 1 43.61 19.19 6.80
CA MET A 1 43.06 20.25 5.94
C MET A 1 42.59 19.62 4.63
N VAL A 2 41.62 20.21 3.92
CA VAL A 2 40.99 19.62 2.72
C VAL A 2 41.95 19.51 1.52
N GLY A 3 42.96 20.38 1.43
CA GLY A 3 43.92 20.39 0.32
C GLY A 3 43.55 21.37 -0.80
N PRO A 4 44.33 21.43 -1.89
CA PRO A 4 44.11 22.39 -2.97
C PRO A 4 42.80 22.09 -3.71
N LEU A 5 41.96 23.12 -3.88
CA LEU A 5 40.72 23.06 -4.65
C LEU A 5 40.90 23.86 -5.94
N ASN A 6 40.41 23.32 -7.06
CA ASN A 6 40.42 24.01 -8.34
C ASN A 6 39.50 25.23 -8.26
N LYS A 7 39.98 26.37 -8.78
CA LYS A 7 39.21 27.61 -8.84
C LYS A 7 38.37 27.62 -10.10
N GLY A 8 37.13 28.09 -9.99
CA GLY A 8 36.23 28.28 -11.14
C GLY A 8 35.17 27.20 -11.30
N LEU A 9 34.43 27.30 -12.39
CA LEU A 9 33.35 26.38 -12.74
C LEU A 9 33.91 25.19 -13.53
N ASN A 10 33.29 24.02 -13.37
CA ASN A 10 33.64 22.86 -14.18
C ASN A 10 33.33 23.15 -15.67
N PRO A 11 34.23 22.74 -16.58
CA PRO A 11 33.94 22.81 -18.01
C PRO A 11 32.80 21.85 -18.39
N VAL A 12 32.15 22.12 -19.52
CA VAL A 12 31.12 21.26 -20.09
C VAL A 12 31.72 19.89 -20.41
N SER A 13 31.11 18.82 -19.90
CA SER A 13 31.63 17.44 -19.96
C SER A 13 30.87 16.54 -20.94
N ILE A 14 30.05 17.13 -21.81
CA ILE A 14 29.24 16.41 -22.82
C ILE A 14 30.12 15.54 -23.73
N THR A 15 31.32 15.99 -24.03
CA THR A 15 32.29 15.29 -24.89
C THR A 15 32.93 14.07 -24.21
N ASP A 16 32.82 13.92 -22.89
CA ASP A 16 33.42 12.82 -22.13
C ASP A 16 32.49 11.60 -22.00
N LEU A 17 31.27 11.66 -22.55
CA LEU A 17 30.29 10.57 -22.52
C LEU A 17 30.69 9.41 -23.45
N LYS A 18 31.17 8.31 -22.87
CA LYS A 18 31.59 7.11 -23.60
C LYS A 18 30.51 6.02 -23.58
N PHE A 19 29.78 5.88 -24.69
CA PHE A 19 28.68 4.91 -24.86
C PHE A 19 29.11 3.53 -25.37
N GLN A 20 30.40 3.23 -25.46
CA GLN A 20 30.91 1.99 -26.09
C GLN A 20 31.71 1.09 -25.14
N SER A 21 31.51 1.26 -23.82
CA SER A 21 32.34 0.62 -22.80
C SER A 21 31.73 -0.69 -22.26
N ASN A 22 32.59 -1.66 -21.92
CA ASN A 22 32.22 -2.91 -21.24
C ASN A 22 31.54 -2.68 -19.87
N TYR A 23 31.57 -1.45 -19.34
CA TYR A 23 30.99 -1.09 -18.04
C TYR A 23 29.55 -0.56 -18.12
N ILE A 24 28.94 -0.44 -19.31
CA ILE A 24 27.58 0.12 -19.47
C ILE A 24 26.54 -0.69 -18.69
N GLY A 25 26.64 -2.02 -18.68
CA GLY A 25 25.70 -2.85 -17.92
C GLY A 25 25.74 -2.59 -16.42
N THR A 26 26.94 -2.49 -15.86
CA THR A 26 27.15 -2.15 -14.43
C THR A 26 26.68 -0.74 -14.12
N LEU A 27 26.99 0.22 -15.01
CA LEU A 27 26.58 1.62 -14.86
C LEU A 27 25.05 1.75 -14.89
N LEU A 28 24.39 1.12 -15.87
CA LEU A 28 22.93 1.14 -15.99
C LEU A 28 22.25 0.59 -14.73
N LYS A 29 22.76 -0.53 -14.19
CA LYS A 29 22.26 -1.12 -12.95
C LYS A 29 22.43 -0.16 -11.76
N ALA A 30 23.60 0.44 -11.61
CA ALA A 30 23.88 1.40 -10.54
C ALA A 30 23.02 2.68 -10.67
N SER A 31 22.86 3.19 -11.89
CA SER A 31 22.05 4.37 -12.20
C SER A 31 20.56 4.14 -11.92
N LEU A 32 20.01 2.97 -12.27
CA LEU A 32 18.61 2.65 -11.98
C LEU A 32 18.31 2.66 -10.48
N ILE A 33 19.17 2.03 -9.68
CA ILE A 33 18.98 1.95 -8.23
C ILE A 33 19.15 3.33 -7.60
N SER A 34 20.17 4.09 -8.03
CA SER A 34 20.43 5.42 -7.51
C SER A 34 19.34 6.42 -7.91
N ALA A 35 18.77 6.29 -9.12
CA ALA A 35 17.65 7.12 -9.58
C ALA A 35 16.38 6.83 -8.77
N PHE A 36 16.06 5.56 -8.52
CA PHE A 36 14.92 5.19 -7.70
C PHE A 36 15.05 5.74 -6.27
N LEU A 37 16.25 5.64 -5.68
CA LEU A 37 16.53 6.20 -4.36
C LEU A 37 16.40 7.73 -4.35
N ALA A 38 17.01 8.42 -5.32
CA ALA A 38 16.96 9.87 -5.43
C ALA A 38 15.53 10.40 -5.58
N LEU A 39 14.70 9.74 -6.40
CA LEU A 39 13.30 10.09 -6.60
C LEU A 39 12.46 9.82 -5.35
N SER A 40 12.65 8.66 -4.71
CA SER A 40 11.90 8.29 -3.50
C SER A 40 12.18 9.27 -2.36
N GLU A 41 13.45 9.61 -2.16
CA GLU A 41 13.87 10.61 -1.17
C GLU A 41 13.27 11.99 -1.52
N GLY A 42 13.34 12.41 -2.79
CA GLY A 42 12.86 13.71 -3.24
C GLY A 42 11.37 13.92 -3.09
N ILE A 43 10.57 12.90 -3.41
CA ILE A 43 9.12 12.95 -3.25
C ILE A 43 8.74 12.96 -1.76
N ALA A 44 9.43 12.17 -0.92
CA ALA A 44 9.17 12.13 0.52
C ALA A 44 9.43 13.50 1.18
N VAL A 45 10.58 14.07 0.89
CA VAL A 45 11.02 15.41 1.29
C VAL A 45 10.05 16.48 0.79
N GLY A 46 9.74 16.48 -0.51
CA GLY A 46 8.79 17.42 -1.11
C GLY A 46 7.48 17.39 -0.36
N ARG A 47 6.86 16.21 -0.23
CA ARG A 47 5.60 16.04 0.51
C ARG A 47 5.67 16.55 1.95
N SER A 48 6.77 16.29 2.66
CA SER A 48 6.94 16.81 4.03
C SER A 48 6.91 18.34 4.09
N LEU A 49 7.57 19.02 3.16
CA LEU A 49 7.55 20.49 3.09
C LEU A 49 6.22 21.04 2.57
N GLY A 50 5.57 20.33 1.64
CA GLY A 50 4.22 20.66 1.17
C GLY A 50 3.21 20.63 2.32
N MET A 51 3.31 19.64 3.22
CA MET A 51 2.49 19.60 4.43
C MET A 51 2.74 20.79 5.36
N LEU A 52 4.01 21.20 5.55
CA LEU A 52 4.35 22.37 6.38
C LEU A 52 3.89 23.70 5.77
N LYS A 53 3.85 23.80 4.44
CA LYS A 53 3.37 24.98 3.69
C LYS A 53 1.88 24.94 3.36
N ASN A 54 1.21 23.83 3.64
CA ASN A 54 -0.15 23.53 3.19
C ASN A 54 -0.32 23.69 1.66
N GLU A 55 0.70 23.27 0.90
CA GLU A 55 0.76 23.30 -0.56
C GLU A 55 0.62 21.88 -1.12
N GLN A 56 -0.15 21.73 -2.20
CA GLN A 56 -0.25 20.46 -2.90
C GLN A 56 0.92 20.28 -3.85
N ILE A 57 1.65 19.18 -3.68
CA ILE A 57 2.79 18.82 -4.51
C ILE A 57 2.38 17.71 -5.48
N ASP A 58 2.58 17.98 -6.76
CA ASP A 58 2.32 17.04 -7.85
C ASP A 58 3.57 16.18 -8.09
N GLY A 59 3.48 14.91 -7.69
CA GLY A 59 4.60 13.96 -7.81
C GLY A 59 5.09 13.75 -9.23
N ASN A 60 4.21 13.89 -10.24
CA ASN A 60 4.62 13.75 -11.64
C ASN A 60 5.50 14.92 -12.08
N LYS A 61 5.16 16.14 -11.64
CA LYS A 61 5.96 17.35 -11.93
C LYS A 61 7.30 17.31 -11.21
N GLU A 62 7.32 16.86 -9.95
CA GLU A 62 8.56 16.65 -9.20
C GLU A 62 9.46 15.64 -9.89
N MET A 63 8.92 14.50 -10.36
CA MET A 63 9.71 13.49 -11.06
C MET A 63 10.35 14.05 -12.34
N ILE A 64 9.61 14.85 -13.12
CA ILE A 64 10.15 15.52 -14.32
C ILE A 64 11.24 16.52 -13.94
N ALA A 65 11.03 17.31 -12.88
CA ALA A 65 12.01 18.29 -12.40
C ALA A 65 13.32 17.61 -11.95
N PHE A 66 13.23 16.54 -11.17
CA PHE A 66 14.40 15.75 -10.75
C PHE A 66 15.15 15.12 -11.93
N GLY A 67 14.41 14.60 -12.91
CA GLY A 67 14.99 14.05 -14.14
C GLY A 67 15.75 15.12 -14.92
N LEU A 68 15.11 16.27 -15.18
CA LEU A 68 15.72 17.37 -15.92
C LEU A 68 16.95 17.95 -15.20
N MET A 69 16.87 18.12 -13.88
CA MET A 69 17.99 18.60 -13.05
C MET A 69 19.22 17.68 -13.18
N ASN A 70 19.02 16.36 -13.13
CA ASN A 70 20.12 15.40 -13.24
C ASN A 70 20.66 15.29 -14.67
N ILE A 71 19.82 15.42 -15.70
CA ILE A 71 20.26 15.49 -17.10
C ILE A 71 21.15 16.72 -17.31
N VAL A 72 20.67 17.91 -16.91
CA VAL A 72 21.44 19.15 -17.04
C VAL A 72 22.72 19.06 -16.21
N GLY A 73 22.65 18.57 -14.96
CA GLY A 73 23.83 18.39 -14.10
C GLY A 73 24.89 17.45 -14.69
N SER A 74 24.47 16.37 -15.35
CA SER A 74 25.40 15.42 -15.97
C SER A 74 26.28 16.07 -17.05
N CYS A 75 25.79 17.12 -17.73
CA CYS A 75 26.55 17.88 -18.72
C CYS A 75 27.68 18.76 -18.12
N PHE A 76 27.71 18.97 -16.80
CA PHE A 76 28.67 19.83 -16.10
C PHE A 76 29.50 19.07 -15.05
N SER A 77 29.67 17.75 -15.21
CA SER A 77 30.37 16.89 -14.24
C SER A 77 29.78 16.93 -12.82
N CYS A 78 28.47 17.14 -12.70
CA CYS A 78 27.81 16.99 -11.40
C CYS A 78 27.62 15.51 -11.06
N TYR A 79 27.78 15.19 -9.78
CA TYR A 79 27.31 13.91 -9.24
C TYR A 79 25.77 13.85 -9.28
N LEU A 80 25.22 12.64 -9.14
CA LEU A 80 23.78 12.46 -9.04
C LEU A 80 23.24 13.31 -7.89
N THR A 81 22.33 14.22 -8.23
CA THR A 81 21.65 15.05 -7.25
C THR A 81 20.54 14.22 -6.61
N THR A 82 20.84 13.70 -5.43
CA THR A 82 19.84 13.12 -4.51
C THR A 82 19.19 14.23 -3.69
N ALA A 83 17.93 14.05 -3.32
CA ALA A 83 17.19 15.01 -2.52
C ALA A 83 17.63 15.08 -1.05
N LYS A 84 18.71 14.38 -0.67
CA LYS A 84 19.43 14.58 0.60
C LYS A 84 19.79 16.06 0.86
N GLU A 85 19.81 16.90 -0.18
CA GLU A 85 19.95 18.36 -0.04
C GLU A 85 18.63 19.13 0.15
N LEU A 86 17.47 18.48 0.30
CA LEU A 86 16.16 19.13 0.11
C LEU A 86 15.14 19.12 1.31
N TYR A 87 15.42 18.48 2.48
CA TYR A 87 14.69 18.51 3.80
C TYR A 87 13.29 17.81 3.91
N HIS A 88 12.82 17.11 4.98
CA HIS A 88 12.71 17.45 6.42
C HIS A 88 12.31 16.20 7.29
N GLY A 89 12.66 16.17 8.60
CA GLY A 89 12.18 15.17 9.59
C GLY A 89 13.07 14.89 10.83
N ALA A 90 12.67 15.41 12.00
CA ALA A 90 13.11 15.14 13.39
C ALA A 90 14.56 14.72 13.71
N ALA A 91 15.35 15.79 13.81
CA ALA A 91 16.66 16.02 14.43
C ALA A 91 17.81 16.25 13.42
N GLY A 92 18.74 17.15 13.78
CA GLY A 92 19.97 17.44 13.02
C GLY A 92 19.87 18.52 11.93
N PRO A 93 20.84 19.44 11.83
CA PRO A 93 20.83 20.54 10.87
C PRO A 93 21.39 20.08 9.52
N PHE A 94 20.53 19.79 8.55
CA PHE A 94 20.91 19.57 7.15
C PHE A 94 20.55 20.74 6.20
N SER A 95 20.92 21.94 6.63
CA SER A 95 21.56 23.00 5.83
C SER A 95 20.73 23.98 4.97
N LYS A 96 20.02 23.59 3.90
CA LYS A 96 19.58 24.60 2.90
C LYS A 96 18.07 24.89 2.88
N SER A 97 17.21 23.91 2.63
CA SER A 97 15.77 24.15 2.44
C SER A 97 15.01 24.54 3.72
N ALA A 98 15.30 23.94 4.89
CA ALA A 98 14.67 24.40 6.12
C ALA A 98 15.22 25.73 6.59
N VAL A 99 16.52 25.99 6.40
CA VAL A 99 17.08 27.33 6.67
C VAL A 99 16.40 28.35 5.75
N ASN A 100 16.17 28.02 4.49
CA ASN A 100 15.42 28.84 3.55
C ASN A 100 13.96 29.06 3.99
N TYR A 101 13.29 28.03 4.52
CA TYR A 101 11.94 28.13 5.08
C TYR A 101 11.90 28.99 6.35
N HIS A 102 12.80 28.75 7.31
CA HIS A 102 12.94 29.51 8.54
C HIS A 102 13.40 30.96 8.30
N ALA A 103 14.16 31.21 7.24
CA ALA A 103 14.51 32.56 6.77
C ALA A 103 13.30 33.30 6.16
N GLY A 104 12.13 32.65 6.03
CA GLY A 104 10.90 33.26 5.55
C GLY A 104 10.78 33.33 4.03
N CYS A 105 11.57 32.57 3.27
CA CYS A 105 11.53 32.61 1.82
C CYS A 105 10.25 31.95 1.27
N ARG A 106 9.50 32.71 0.46
CA ARG A 106 8.19 32.30 -0.09
C ARG A 106 8.22 31.91 -1.57
N THR A 107 9.29 32.23 -2.29
CA THR A 107 9.37 31.99 -3.75
C THR A 107 10.60 31.16 -4.12
N SER A 108 10.52 30.44 -5.24
CA SER A 108 11.64 29.66 -5.80
C SER A 108 12.83 30.53 -6.23
N MET A 109 12.66 31.86 -6.27
CA MET A 109 13.74 32.80 -6.56
C MET A 109 14.88 32.71 -5.54
N SER A 110 14.60 32.28 -4.31
CA SER A 110 15.64 32.05 -3.31
C SER A 110 16.70 31.04 -3.78
N ASN A 111 16.28 29.98 -4.49
CA ASN A 111 17.20 28.98 -5.02
C ASN A 111 18.10 29.55 -6.13
N VAL A 112 17.61 30.52 -6.90
CA VAL A 112 18.40 31.24 -7.92
C VAL A 112 19.44 32.15 -7.27
N VAL A 113 19.05 32.90 -6.24
CA VAL A 113 20.00 33.73 -5.48
C VAL A 113 21.08 32.85 -4.84
N MET A 114 20.68 31.72 -4.26
CA MET A 114 21.60 30.76 -3.66
C MET A 114 22.60 30.18 -4.66
N SER A 115 22.17 29.87 -5.89
CA SER A 115 23.06 29.35 -6.93
C SER A 115 24.06 30.41 -7.42
N ILE A 116 23.64 31.67 -7.55
CA ILE A 116 24.53 32.80 -7.87
C ILE A 116 25.57 33.01 -6.76
N CYS A 117 25.13 33.01 -5.50
CA CYS A 117 26.06 33.10 -4.36
C CYS A 117 27.06 31.94 -4.36
N MET A 118 26.62 30.71 -4.62
CA MET A 118 27.49 29.54 -4.72
C MET A 118 28.51 29.69 -5.86
N MET A 119 28.08 30.20 -7.02
CA MET A 119 28.98 30.50 -8.15
C MET A 119 30.07 31.51 -7.76
N LEU A 120 29.71 32.59 -7.06
CA LEU A 120 30.68 33.58 -6.56
C LEU A 120 31.66 32.96 -5.56
N VAL A 121 31.16 32.11 -4.66
CA VAL A 121 31.99 31.39 -3.69
C VAL A 121 33.01 30.50 -4.40
N LEU A 122 32.62 29.75 -5.43
CA LEU A 122 33.52 28.91 -6.21
C LEU A 122 34.55 29.73 -7.02
N LEU A 123 34.16 30.91 -7.51
CA LEU A 123 35.04 31.80 -8.27
C LEU A 123 36.04 32.55 -7.40
N PHE A 124 35.66 32.99 -6.20
CA PHE A 124 36.50 33.89 -5.39
C PHE A 124 37.01 33.25 -4.10
N LEU A 125 36.20 32.42 -3.42
CA LEU A 125 36.48 31.89 -2.09
C LEU A 125 36.96 30.43 -2.09
N ALA A 126 36.88 29.70 -3.21
CA ALA A 126 37.37 28.31 -3.31
C ALA A 126 38.80 28.09 -2.77
N PRO A 127 39.79 28.98 -3.01
CA PRO A 127 41.14 28.81 -2.47
C PRO A 127 41.20 28.90 -0.93
N LEU A 128 40.26 29.59 -0.30
CA LEU A 128 40.23 29.79 1.15
C LEU A 128 39.81 28.49 1.88
N PHE A 129 38.96 27.67 1.27
CA PHE A 129 38.53 26.39 1.86
C PHE A 129 39.64 25.34 1.94
N LYS A 130 40.80 25.56 1.30
CA LYS A 130 41.99 24.72 1.49
C LYS A 130 42.37 24.60 2.96
N TYR A 131 42.16 25.66 3.75
CA TYR A 131 42.53 25.72 5.16
C TYR A 131 41.51 25.07 6.10
N THR A 132 40.35 24.63 5.59
CA THR A 132 39.31 24.02 6.41
C THR A 132 39.80 22.70 7.03
N PRO A 133 39.75 22.54 8.37
CA PRO A 133 40.14 21.29 9.01
C PRO A 133 39.10 20.20 8.75
N LEU A 134 39.58 18.97 8.45
CA LEU A 134 38.70 17.82 8.22
C LEU A 134 37.83 17.51 9.44
N VAL A 135 38.35 17.74 10.64
CA VAL A 135 37.63 17.53 11.91
C VAL A 135 36.37 18.38 11.99
N ALA A 136 36.41 19.63 11.51
CA ALA A 136 35.22 20.48 11.50
C ALA A 136 34.16 19.96 10.53
N LEU A 137 34.56 19.46 9.36
CA LEU A 137 33.65 18.85 8.39
C LEU A 137 33.02 17.56 8.96
N SER A 138 33.83 16.69 9.58
CA SER A 138 33.34 15.48 10.24
C SER A 138 32.36 15.81 11.38
N ALA A 139 32.63 16.84 12.18
CA ALA A 139 31.75 17.27 13.27
C ALA A 139 30.39 17.76 12.75
N ILE A 140 30.37 18.58 11.68
CA ILE A 140 29.13 19.04 11.05
C ILE A 140 28.30 17.87 10.53
N ILE A 141 28.94 16.90 9.86
CA ILE A 141 28.25 15.69 9.36
C ILE A 141 27.71 14.87 10.53
N ALA A 142 28.48 14.66 11.59
CA ALA A 142 28.06 13.87 12.75
C ALA A 142 26.85 14.49 13.47
N VAL A 143 26.89 15.79 13.75
CA VAL A 143 25.78 16.52 14.38
C VAL A 143 24.51 16.44 13.54
N ALA A 144 24.66 16.48 12.22
CA ALA A 144 23.54 16.39 11.31
C ALA A 144 22.98 14.96 11.22
N MET A 145 23.82 13.92 11.24
CA MET A 145 23.37 12.52 11.20
C MET A 145 22.72 12.03 12.50
N ILE A 146 23.24 12.41 13.68
CA ILE A 146 22.63 12.08 14.98
C ILE A 146 21.17 12.52 15.01
N GLY A 147 20.95 13.64 14.36
CA GLY A 147 19.66 14.17 14.20
C GLY A 147 18.69 13.32 13.38
N LEU A 148 19.12 12.67 12.30
CA LEU A 148 18.17 12.00 11.41
C LEU A 148 17.51 10.75 12.04
N ILE A 149 17.88 10.41 13.28
CA ILE A 149 17.45 9.20 13.95
C ILE A 149 16.17 9.45 14.75
N GLU A 150 15.03 9.09 14.16
CA GLU A 150 13.70 9.20 14.74
C GLU A 150 13.33 7.95 15.58
N TYR A 151 13.84 7.86 16.81
CA TYR A 151 13.59 6.71 17.69
C TYR A 151 12.11 6.54 18.10
N GLU A 152 11.39 7.66 18.25
CA GLU A 152 9.96 7.64 18.62
C GLU A 152 9.11 6.98 17.54
N GLU A 153 9.42 7.23 16.27
CA GLU A 153 8.74 6.65 15.13
C GLU A 153 8.97 5.14 15.03
N ALA A 154 10.21 4.68 15.23
CA ALA A 154 10.51 3.26 15.30
C ALA A 154 9.75 2.55 16.43
N TYR A 155 9.63 3.20 17.59
CA TYR A 155 8.85 2.65 18.72
C TYR A 155 7.34 2.66 18.45
N ARG A 156 6.82 3.69 17.77
CA ARG A 156 5.42 3.74 17.34
C ARG A 156 5.10 2.61 16.37
N LEU A 157 5.96 2.37 15.39
CA LEU A 157 5.86 1.23 14.46
C LEU A 157 5.77 -0.08 15.24
N PHE A 158 6.64 -0.30 16.22
CA PHE A 158 6.60 -1.51 17.05
C PHE A 158 5.29 -1.70 17.82
N LYS A 159 4.69 -0.60 18.31
CA LYS A 159 3.41 -0.63 19.03
C LYS A 159 2.21 -0.86 18.12
N VAL A 160 2.19 -0.23 16.95
CA VAL A 160 1.04 -0.24 16.04
C VAL A 160 1.04 -1.51 15.19
N ASP A 161 2.18 -1.82 14.55
CA ASP A 161 2.28 -2.97 13.66
C ASP A 161 3.70 -3.58 13.68
N LYS A 162 3.79 -4.77 14.28
CA LYS A 162 5.06 -5.51 14.43
C LYS A 162 5.70 -5.88 13.09
N PHE A 163 4.92 -6.09 12.04
CA PHE A 163 5.45 -6.40 10.72
C PHE A 163 6.07 -5.16 10.05
N ASP A 164 5.54 -3.95 10.30
CA ASP A 164 6.10 -2.72 9.73
C ASP A 164 7.40 -2.37 10.44
N PHE A 165 7.45 -2.64 11.75
CA PHE A 165 8.70 -2.60 12.50
C PHE A 165 9.73 -3.61 11.96
N LEU A 166 9.32 -4.84 11.63
CA LEU A 166 10.23 -5.84 11.05
C LEU A 166 10.79 -5.39 9.70
N ILE A 167 9.95 -4.81 8.84
CA ILE A 167 10.39 -4.23 7.55
C ILE A 167 11.42 -3.12 7.80
N CYS A 168 11.13 -2.20 8.72
CA CYS A 168 12.05 -1.12 9.11
C CYS A 168 13.40 -1.67 9.63
N MET A 169 13.38 -2.63 10.55
CA MET A 169 14.59 -3.25 11.09
C MET A 169 15.38 -4.03 10.04
N SER A 170 14.69 -4.66 9.08
CA SER A 170 15.35 -5.35 7.96
C SER A 170 16.14 -4.38 7.09
N ALA A 171 15.61 -3.16 6.85
CA ALA A 171 16.32 -2.11 6.17
C ALA A 171 17.55 -1.67 6.97
N PHE A 172 17.35 -1.36 8.26
CA PHE A 172 18.42 -0.90 9.16
C PHE A 172 19.59 -1.88 9.24
N PHE A 173 19.34 -3.15 9.58
CA PHE A 173 20.37 -4.17 9.68
C PHE A 173 20.94 -4.54 8.30
N GLY A 174 20.12 -4.53 7.26
CA GLY A 174 20.57 -4.78 5.89
C GLY A 174 21.59 -3.73 5.41
N VAL A 175 21.40 -2.45 5.75
CA VAL A 175 22.37 -1.39 5.43
C VAL A 175 23.64 -1.51 6.28
N ILE A 176 23.52 -1.79 7.58
CA ILE A 176 24.66 -1.88 8.51
C ILE A 176 25.58 -3.06 8.19
N PHE A 177 25.01 -4.25 7.96
CA PHE A 177 25.80 -5.47 7.82
C PHE A 177 26.21 -5.80 6.38
N TYR A 178 25.48 -5.32 5.38
CA TYR A 178 25.73 -5.65 3.98
C TYR A 178 26.04 -4.41 3.15
N SER A 179 25.00 -3.71 2.67
CA SER A 179 25.13 -2.53 1.84
C SER A 179 23.80 -1.78 1.78
N MET A 180 23.86 -0.49 1.47
CA MET A 180 22.67 0.33 1.25
C MET A 180 21.71 -0.31 0.23
N THR A 181 22.27 -0.82 -0.86
CA THR A 181 21.52 -1.42 -1.97
C THR A 181 20.80 -2.71 -1.53
N ALA A 182 21.49 -3.58 -0.81
CA ALA A 182 20.93 -4.84 -0.33
C ALA A 182 19.86 -4.60 0.74
N GLY A 183 20.11 -3.72 1.72
CA GLY A 183 19.14 -3.40 2.77
C GLY A 183 17.85 -2.81 2.24
N LEU A 184 17.94 -1.89 1.26
CA LEU A 184 16.76 -1.33 0.61
C LEU A 184 15.97 -2.41 -0.16
N LEU A 185 16.65 -3.26 -0.92
CA LEU A 185 16.00 -4.33 -1.69
C LEU A 185 15.23 -5.29 -0.77
N ILE A 186 15.86 -5.72 0.33
CA ILE A 186 15.24 -6.61 1.33
C ILE A 186 13.98 -5.97 1.91
N SER A 187 14.06 -4.70 2.32
CA SER A 187 12.92 -3.97 2.89
C SER A 187 11.76 -3.83 1.91
N VAL A 188 12.05 -3.46 0.66
CA VAL A 188 11.01 -3.32 -0.39
C VAL A 188 10.38 -4.66 -0.71
N CYS A 189 11.18 -5.73 -0.85
CA CYS A 189 10.66 -7.07 -1.07
C CYS A 189 9.74 -7.52 0.08
N LEU A 190 10.13 -7.30 1.33
CA LEU A 190 9.29 -7.64 2.49
C LEU A 190 7.99 -6.82 2.52
N ALA A 191 8.03 -5.53 2.19
CA ALA A 191 6.84 -4.70 2.08
C ALA A 191 5.88 -5.19 0.99
N VAL A 192 6.41 -5.58 -0.19
CA VAL A 192 5.62 -6.16 -1.28
C VAL A 192 5.00 -7.50 -0.87
N VAL A 193 5.79 -8.39 -0.26
CA VAL A 193 5.28 -9.68 0.24
C VAL A 193 4.17 -9.48 1.26
N ARG A 194 4.34 -8.56 2.21
CA ARG A 194 3.29 -8.24 3.18
C ARG A 194 2.02 -7.72 2.50
N SER A 195 2.15 -6.81 1.54
CA SER A 195 1.01 -6.29 0.77
C SER A 195 0.28 -7.42 0.04
N LEU A 196 1.01 -8.32 -0.61
CA LEU A 196 0.45 -9.50 -1.28
C LEU A 196 -0.26 -10.44 -0.30
N LEU A 197 0.30 -10.66 0.89
CA LEU A 197 -0.35 -11.48 1.93
C LEU A 197 -1.67 -10.86 2.40
N TYR A 198 -1.71 -9.54 2.57
CA TYR A 198 -2.93 -8.82 2.95
C TYR A 198 -4.01 -8.94 1.86
N ILE A 199 -3.62 -8.83 0.59
CA ILE A 199 -4.53 -9.04 -0.54
C ILE A 199 -5.01 -10.49 -0.61
N ALA A 200 -4.10 -11.46 -0.43
CA ALA A 200 -4.38 -12.89 -0.54
C ALA A 200 -5.26 -13.44 0.58
N ARG A 201 -5.21 -12.84 1.78
CA ARG A 201 -5.99 -13.26 2.96
C ARG A 201 -6.84 -12.10 3.49
N PRO A 202 -7.89 -11.70 2.76
CA PRO A 202 -8.76 -10.64 3.20
C PRO A 202 -9.51 -11.02 4.49
N SER A 203 -9.79 -10.02 5.32
CA SER A 203 -10.67 -10.16 6.47
C SER A 203 -12.10 -10.42 5.98
N THR A 204 -12.60 -11.60 6.28
CA THR A 204 -13.97 -12.01 5.99
C THR A 204 -14.62 -12.40 7.31
N CYS A 205 -15.90 -12.06 7.47
CA CYS A 205 -16.58 -12.17 8.76
C CYS A 205 -17.92 -12.89 8.62
N LYS A 206 -18.30 -13.62 9.66
CA LYS A 206 -19.65 -14.17 9.81
C LYS A 206 -20.54 -13.10 10.42
N LEU A 207 -21.71 -12.87 9.83
CA LEU A 207 -22.65 -11.86 10.31
C LEU A 207 -23.74 -12.48 11.19
N GLY A 208 -24.05 -11.79 12.30
CA GLY A 208 -25.19 -12.07 13.18
C GLY A 208 -26.10 -10.84 13.29
N GLY A 209 -27.38 -11.07 13.56
CA GLY A 209 -28.36 -10.00 13.76
C GLY A 209 -28.31 -9.44 15.18
N ILE A 210 -28.57 -8.15 15.35
CA ILE A 210 -28.70 -7.52 16.68
C ILE A 210 -30.18 -7.39 17.03
N GLU A 211 -30.59 -7.95 18.17
CA GLU A 211 -31.98 -7.91 18.64
C GLU A 211 -32.53 -6.48 18.71
N GLY A 212 -33.76 -6.30 18.23
CA GLY A 212 -34.43 -4.99 18.22
C GLY A 212 -33.92 -4.01 17.15
N THR A 213 -32.99 -4.41 16.29
CA THR A 213 -32.48 -3.56 15.20
C THR A 213 -32.52 -4.30 13.85
N GLU A 214 -32.28 -3.56 12.77
CA GLU A 214 -32.15 -4.13 11.42
C GLU A 214 -30.70 -4.45 11.04
N MET A 215 -29.76 -4.27 11.97
CA MET A 215 -28.34 -4.35 11.69
C MET A 215 -27.82 -5.78 11.80
N TYR A 216 -26.95 -6.14 10.85
CA TYR A 216 -26.13 -7.34 10.89
C TYR A 216 -24.68 -6.94 11.09
N CYS A 217 -24.03 -7.53 12.08
CA CYS A 217 -22.67 -7.18 12.49
C CYS A 217 -21.81 -8.43 12.64
N ASP A 218 -20.50 -8.26 12.68
CA ASP A 218 -19.56 -9.36 12.91
C ASP A 218 -19.80 -9.99 14.28
N VAL A 219 -20.00 -11.31 14.29
CA VAL A 219 -20.21 -12.10 15.51
C VAL A 219 -18.96 -12.07 16.41
N GLU A 220 -17.76 -11.98 15.83
CA GLU A 220 -16.52 -11.90 16.62
C GLU A 220 -16.41 -10.56 17.37
N GLN A 221 -16.88 -9.47 16.75
CA GLN A 221 -16.89 -8.15 17.36
C GLN A 221 -18.07 -7.97 18.34
N TYR A 222 -19.23 -8.55 18.03
CA TYR A 222 -20.45 -8.44 18.83
C TYR A 222 -20.99 -9.84 19.21
N PRO A 223 -20.50 -10.43 20.31
CA PRO A 223 -20.87 -11.79 20.73
C PRO A 223 -22.36 -11.96 21.08
N ASN A 224 -23.05 -10.88 21.42
CA ASN A 224 -24.48 -10.89 21.74
C ASN A 224 -25.38 -10.91 20.49
N SER A 225 -24.81 -10.95 19.28
CA SER A 225 -25.57 -11.09 18.06
C SER A 225 -26.19 -12.49 17.94
N TYR A 226 -27.45 -12.58 17.49
CA TYR A 226 -28.10 -13.85 17.25
C TYR A 226 -27.77 -14.34 15.83
N VAL A 227 -27.54 -15.64 15.70
CA VAL A 227 -27.27 -16.30 14.41
C VAL A 227 -28.47 -17.17 14.05
N HIS A 228 -28.84 -17.16 12.77
CA HIS A 228 -29.90 -18.02 12.28
C HIS A 228 -29.43 -19.47 12.16
N PRO A 229 -30.19 -20.47 12.65
CA PRO A 229 -29.79 -21.87 12.55
C PRO A 229 -29.80 -22.36 11.09
N ASP A 230 -30.74 -21.91 10.26
CA ASP A 230 -30.92 -22.43 8.90
C ASP A 230 -30.20 -21.58 7.82
N ILE A 231 -29.62 -20.43 8.21
CA ILE A 231 -29.06 -19.42 7.30
C ILE A 231 -27.68 -18.97 7.78
N LEU A 232 -26.68 -19.11 6.92
CA LEU A 232 -25.32 -18.61 7.15
C LEU A 232 -25.11 -17.32 6.35
N ILE A 233 -24.71 -16.25 7.03
CA ILE A 233 -24.48 -14.94 6.40
C ILE A 233 -23.00 -14.62 6.48
N LEU A 234 -22.36 -14.40 5.33
CA LEU A 234 -20.92 -14.16 5.21
C LEU A 234 -20.67 -12.82 4.53
N ASN A 235 -19.88 -11.96 5.16
CA ASN A 235 -19.37 -10.74 4.54
C ASN A 235 -18.00 -10.99 3.92
N LEU A 236 -17.91 -10.82 2.60
CA LEU A 236 -16.65 -11.00 1.86
C LEU A 236 -15.71 -9.79 1.96
N GLY A 237 -16.23 -8.60 2.26
CA GLY A 237 -15.50 -7.43 2.74
C GLY A 237 -14.39 -6.84 1.84
N SER A 238 -14.08 -7.46 0.70
CA SER A 238 -12.86 -7.20 -0.05
C SER A 238 -13.04 -7.46 -1.56
N PRO A 239 -12.23 -6.83 -2.42
CA PRO A 239 -12.18 -7.18 -3.83
C PRO A 239 -11.77 -8.63 -4.03
N ILE A 240 -12.38 -9.31 -5.00
CA ILE A 240 -12.11 -10.73 -5.29
C ILE A 240 -11.26 -10.83 -6.55
N TYR A 241 -10.02 -11.28 -6.38
CA TYR A 241 -9.04 -11.46 -7.45
C TYR A 241 -8.46 -12.87 -7.45
N TYR A 242 -7.72 -13.21 -8.50
CA TYR A 242 -6.94 -14.45 -8.57
C TYR A 242 -6.13 -14.75 -7.30
N ALA A 243 -5.52 -13.71 -6.70
CA ALA A 243 -4.68 -13.86 -5.52
C ALA A 243 -5.41 -14.35 -4.26
N ASN A 244 -6.72 -14.08 -4.11
CA ASN A 244 -7.49 -14.42 -2.91
C ASN A 244 -8.69 -15.34 -3.16
N ALA A 245 -9.06 -15.58 -4.42
CA ALA A 245 -10.18 -16.45 -4.78
C ALA A 245 -10.05 -17.85 -4.15
N GLY A 246 -8.87 -18.48 -4.23
CA GLY A 246 -8.65 -19.79 -3.61
C GLY A 246 -8.86 -19.78 -2.10
N TYR A 247 -8.32 -18.78 -1.40
CA TYR A 247 -8.48 -18.63 0.05
C TYR A 247 -9.94 -18.39 0.44
N LEU A 248 -10.64 -17.51 -0.29
CA LEU A 248 -12.06 -17.22 -0.05
C LEU A 248 -12.94 -18.47 -0.23
N LYS A 249 -12.70 -19.25 -1.28
CA LYS A 249 -13.42 -20.52 -1.51
C LYS A 249 -13.27 -21.46 -0.32
N GLU A 250 -12.03 -21.72 0.09
CA GLU A 250 -11.75 -22.61 1.22
C GLU A 250 -12.35 -22.07 2.52
N ARG A 251 -12.30 -20.75 2.73
CA ARG A 251 -12.85 -20.11 3.93
C ARG A 251 -14.37 -20.23 4.01
N ILE A 252 -15.07 -19.99 2.90
CA ILE A 252 -16.54 -20.14 2.79
C ILE A 252 -16.94 -21.58 3.09
N LEU A 253 -16.28 -22.55 2.43
CA LEU A 253 -16.59 -23.97 2.63
C LEU A 253 -16.29 -24.43 4.06
N ARG A 254 -15.20 -23.92 4.67
CA ARG A 254 -14.87 -24.23 6.06
C ARG A 254 -15.93 -23.71 7.04
N TRP A 255 -16.46 -22.50 6.84
CA TRP A 255 -17.55 -22.01 7.69
C TRP A 255 -18.82 -22.86 7.57
N VAL A 256 -19.13 -23.30 6.35
CA VAL A 256 -20.26 -24.20 6.12
C VAL A 256 -20.08 -25.52 6.86
N GLU A 257 -18.88 -26.11 6.81
CA GLU A 257 -18.55 -27.33 7.55
C GLU A 257 -18.56 -27.11 9.08
N GLU A 258 -18.07 -25.98 9.57
CA GLU A 258 -18.10 -25.62 11.00
C GLU A 258 -19.55 -25.52 11.52
N GLU A 259 -20.45 -24.92 10.73
CA GLU A 259 -21.88 -24.83 11.07
C GLU A 259 -22.58 -26.19 11.06
N GLU A 260 -22.31 -27.03 10.07
CA GLU A 260 -22.87 -28.39 9.98
C GLU A 260 -22.43 -29.26 11.16
N ASN A 261 -21.16 -29.17 11.57
CA ASN A 261 -20.63 -29.98 12.68
C ASN A 261 -21.10 -29.51 14.06
N THR A 262 -21.36 -28.20 14.22
CA THR A 262 -21.75 -27.61 15.52
C THR A 262 -23.23 -27.88 15.82
N LYS A 263 -24.08 -28.01 14.79
CA LYS A 263 -25.53 -28.20 14.96
C LYS A 263 -25.88 -29.67 15.18
N LYS A 264 -26.43 -29.99 16.34
CA LYS A 264 -27.02 -31.31 16.63
C LYS A 264 -28.36 -31.45 15.89
N LYS A 265 -28.41 -32.31 14.87
CA LYS A 265 -29.56 -33.03 14.24
C LYS A 265 -30.91 -32.34 13.93
N ASP A 266 -31.27 -31.19 14.50
CA ASP A 266 -32.62 -30.59 14.36
C ASP A 266 -32.70 -29.39 13.41
N ALA A 267 -31.57 -28.88 12.90
CA ALA A 267 -31.55 -27.76 11.95
C ALA A 267 -30.38 -27.87 10.97
N ASP A 268 -30.68 -28.34 9.76
CA ASP A 268 -29.72 -28.36 8.65
C ASP A 268 -29.57 -26.96 8.04
N LEU A 269 -28.34 -26.60 7.67
CA LEU A 269 -28.07 -25.34 6.97
C LEU A 269 -28.64 -25.43 5.56
N GLN A 270 -29.53 -24.50 5.20
CA GLN A 270 -30.24 -24.52 3.90
C GLN A 270 -29.83 -23.38 2.98
N TYR A 271 -29.48 -22.22 3.54
CA TYR A 271 -29.15 -21.01 2.78
C TYR A 271 -27.82 -20.41 3.20
N VAL A 272 -27.05 -19.96 2.20
CA VAL A 272 -25.83 -19.17 2.38
C VAL A 272 -26.03 -17.82 1.71
N ILE A 273 -25.99 -16.75 2.49
CA ILE A 273 -26.09 -15.37 2.01
C ILE A 273 -24.68 -14.80 1.94
N LEU A 274 -24.26 -14.39 0.74
CA LEU A 274 -22.98 -13.72 0.51
C LEU A 274 -23.22 -12.22 0.41
N ASP A 275 -22.70 -11.48 1.39
CA ASP A 275 -22.70 -10.04 1.37
C ASP A 275 -21.56 -9.49 0.51
N MET A 276 -21.96 -8.90 -0.61
CA MET A 276 -21.10 -8.35 -1.65
C MET A 276 -20.91 -6.83 -1.48
N GLY A 277 -21.48 -6.19 -0.45
CA GLY A 277 -21.37 -4.74 -0.27
C GLY A 277 -19.93 -4.23 -0.15
N GLY A 278 -19.04 -5.04 0.42
CA GLY A 278 -17.60 -4.78 0.53
C GLY A 278 -16.79 -5.16 -0.72
N VAL A 279 -17.38 -5.88 -1.67
CA VAL A 279 -16.69 -6.33 -2.89
C VAL A 279 -16.72 -5.19 -3.90
N THR A 280 -15.60 -4.47 -4.02
CA THR A 280 -15.51 -3.33 -4.93
C THR A 280 -15.29 -3.73 -6.38
N SER A 281 -14.59 -4.85 -6.61
CA SER A 281 -14.37 -5.40 -7.94
C SER A 281 -14.15 -6.91 -7.89
N ILE A 282 -14.42 -7.58 -9.02
CA ILE A 282 -14.24 -9.02 -9.21
C ILE A 282 -13.54 -9.28 -10.56
N ASP A 283 -12.62 -10.25 -10.59
CA ASP A 283 -12.00 -10.75 -11.82
C ASP A 283 -12.63 -12.08 -12.29
N ASN A 284 -12.22 -12.56 -13.46
CA ASN A 284 -12.77 -13.81 -14.02
C ASN A 284 -12.50 -15.03 -13.12
N THR A 285 -11.36 -15.05 -12.41
CA THR A 285 -11.03 -16.12 -11.46
C THR A 285 -11.97 -16.10 -10.26
N GLY A 286 -12.25 -14.91 -9.73
CA GLY A 286 -13.21 -14.70 -8.65
C GLY A 286 -14.62 -15.15 -9.02
N ILE A 287 -15.06 -14.86 -10.24
CA ILE A 287 -16.34 -15.37 -10.77
C ILE A 287 -16.31 -16.91 -10.82
N GLY A 288 -15.24 -17.49 -11.38
CA GLY A 288 -15.06 -18.96 -11.42
C GLY A 288 -15.09 -19.59 -10.03
N MET A 289 -14.55 -18.91 -9.02
CA MET A 289 -14.63 -19.33 -7.63
C MET A 289 -16.07 -19.34 -7.11
N LEU A 290 -16.89 -18.34 -7.44
CA LEU A 290 -18.31 -18.32 -7.06
C LEU A 290 -19.09 -19.48 -7.72
N PHE A 291 -18.81 -19.81 -8.98
CA PHE A 291 -19.37 -21.00 -9.65
C PHE A 291 -19.02 -22.29 -8.91
N ASP A 292 -17.75 -22.42 -8.50
CA ASP A 292 -17.29 -23.58 -7.74
C ASP A 292 -17.95 -23.67 -6.35
N VAL A 293 -18.07 -22.54 -5.65
CA VAL A 293 -18.77 -22.49 -4.35
C VAL A 293 -20.23 -22.88 -4.52
N HIS A 294 -20.93 -22.32 -5.51
CA HIS A 294 -22.31 -22.68 -5.86
C HIS A 294 -22.47 -24.17 -6.13
N LYS A 295 -21.59 -24.77 -6.94
CA LYS A 295 -21.62 -26.20 -7.23
C LYS A 295 -21.40 -27.07 -5.99
N ASN A 296 -20.48 -26.66 -5.10
CA ASN A 296 -20.22 -27.41 -3.86
C ASN A 296 -21.38 -27.30 -2.87
N LEU A 297 -21.98 -26.12 -2.73
CA LEU A 297 -23.15 -25.93 -1.86
C LEU A 297 -24.40 -26.61 -2.41
N GLY A 298 -24.62 -26.57 -3.73
CA GLY A 298 -25.73 -27.27 -4.38
C GLY A 298 -25.66 -28.79 -4.22
N ARG A 299 -24.47 -29.39 -4.17
CA ARG A 299 -24.30 -30.83 -3.85
C ARG A 299 -24.75 -31.21 -2.45
N LYS A 300 -24.73 -30.25 -1.53
CA LYS A 300 -25.22 -30.40 -0.15
C LYS A 300 -26.68 -29.94 0.01
N GLY A 301 -27.37 -29.59 -1.09
CA GLY A 301 -28.75 -29.11 -1.05
C GLY A 301 -28.92 -27.64 -0.63
N MET A 302 -27.82 -26.91 -0.42
CA MET A 302 -27.86 -25.51 0.00
C MET A 302 -28.03 -24.56 -1.19
N LYS A 303 -28.78 -23.47 -0.98
CA LYS A 303 -28.95 -22.37 -1.95
C LYS A 303 -28.12 -21.15 -1.56
N ILE A 304 -27.73 -20.36 -2.56
CA ILE A 304 -26.96 -19.12 -2.38
C ILE A 304 -27.84 -17.92 -2.70
N ALA A 305 -27.78 -16.89 -1.86
CA ALA A 305 -28.29 -15.55 -2.15
C ALA A 305 -27.14 -14.53 -2.13
N LEU A 306 -27.24 -13.48 -2.94
CA LEU A 306 -26.29 -12.36 -2.95
C LEU A 306 -26.94 -11.12 -2.36
N THR A 307 -26.19 -10.32 -1.62
CA THR A 307 -26.65 -9.00 -1.16
C THR A 307 -25.73 -7.88 -1.62
N ASN A 308 -26.33 -6.77 -2.06
CA ASN A 308 -25.69 -5.51 -2.39
C ASN A 308 -24.43 -5.60 -3.29
N PRO A 309 -24.45 -6.29 -4.43
CA PRO A 309 -23.32 -6.25 -5.35
C PRO A 309 -23.15 -4.84 -5.92
N ARG A 310 -21.93 -4.30 -5.88
CA ARG A 310 -21.63 -3.01 -6.54
C ARG A 310 -21.85 -3.10 -8.05
N LEU A 311 -22.13 -1.96 -8.68
CA LEU A 311 -22.46 -1.88 -10.11
C LEU A 311 -21.47 -2.65 -11.01
N GLU A 312 -20.17 -2.37 -10.91
CA GLU A 312 -19.13 -3.05 -11.70
C GLU A 312 -19.07 -4.57 -11.46
N VAL A 313 -19.43 -5.01 -10.25
CA VAL A 313 -19.47 -6.43 -9.88
C VAL A 313 -20.73 -7.07 -10.43
N ALA A 314 -21.89 -6.41 -10.26
CA ALA A 314 -23.18 -6.88 -10.77
C ALA A 314 -23.15 -7.05 -12.29
N GLU A 315 -22.60 -6.08 -13.04
CA GLU A 315 -22.45 -6.17 -14.49
C GLU A 315 -21.63 -7.41 -14.91
N LYS A 316 -20.51 -7.66 -14.23
CA LYS A 316 -19.67 -8.84 -14.50
C LYS A 316 -20.38 -10.15 -14.15
N LEU A 317 -21.17 -10.18 -13.09
CA LEU A 317 -21.96 -11.36 -12.70
C LEU A 317 -23.12 -11.63 -13.67
N MET A 318 -23.74 -10.58 -14.22
CA MET A 318 -24.74 -10.70 -15.29
C MET A 318 -24.11 -11.25 -16.58
N LEU A 319 -23.01 -10.64 -17.04
CA LEU A 319 -22.33 -11.05 -18.27
C LEU A 319 -21.78 -12.48 -18.21
N SER A 320 -21.36 -12.93 -17.03
CA SER A 320 -20.92 -14.31 -16.79
C SER A 320 -22.06 -15.30 -16.56
N ARG A 321 -23.33 -14.85 -16.58
CA ARG A 321 -24.53 -15.64 -16.29
C ARG A 321 -24.57 -16.29 -14.90
N TYR A 322 -23.80 -15.75 -13.96
CA TYR A 322 -23.83 -16.25 -12.58
C TYR A 322 -25.15 -15.93 -11.89
N ILE A 323 -25.75 -14.76 -12.18
CA ILE A 323 -27.06 -14.37 -11.64
C ILE A 323 -28.16 -15.32 -12.12
N GLU A 324 -28.12 -15.75 -13.38
CA GLU A 324 -29.06 -16.76 -13.90
C GLU A 324 -28.90 -18.10 -13.17
N LEU A 325 -27.67 -18.51 -12.86
CA LEU A 325 -27.39 -19.76 -12.17
C LEU A 325 -27.94 -19.82 -10.74
N ILE A 326 -27.88 -18.72 -9.98
CA ILE A 326 -28.38 -18.69 -8.60
C ILE A 326 -29.91 -18.65 -8.50
N GLY A 327 -30.62 -18.54 -9.63
CA GLY A 327 -32.08 -18.47 -9.69
C GLY A 327 -32.62 -17.12 -10.15
N GLY A 328 -31.79 -16.29 -10.79
CA GLY A 328 -32.19 -15.00 -11.35
C GLY A 328 -32.08 -13.84 -10.36
N GLU A 329 -32.69 -12.71 -10.74
CA GLU A 329 -32.68 -11.47 -9.94
C GLU A 329 -33.39 -11.64 -8.59
N ASP A 330 -34.28 -12.62 -8.46
CA ASP A 330 -35.02 -12.91 -7.22
C ASP A 330 -34.11 -13.35 -6.05
N TRP A 331 -32.87 -13.76 -6.33
CA TRP A 331 -31.87 -14.15 -5.33
C TRP A 331 -30.76 -13.12 -5.14
N VAL A 332 -30.96 -11.91 -5.67
CA VAL A 332 -30.08 -10.75 -5.50
C VAL A 332 -30.84 -9.66 -4.76
N PHE A 333 -30.42 -9.38 -3.53
CA PHE A 333 -31.12 -8.45 -2.63
C PHE A 333 -30.32 -7.19 -2.38
N LEU A 334 -30.98 -6.10 -2.01
CA LEU A 334 -30.31 -4.85 -1.65
C LEU A 334 -29.74 -4.93 -0.23
N SER A 335 -30.46 -5.56 0.69
CA SER A 335 -30.05 -5.69 2.10
C SER A 335 -30.00 -7.14 2.58
N VAL A 336 -29.15 -7.39 3.59
CA VAL A 336 -29.07 -8.69 4.27
C VAL A 336 -30.39 -9.05 4.93
N LYS A 337 -31.11 -8.07 5.49
CA LYS A 337 -32.42 -8.29 6.12
C LYS A 337 -33.45 -8.82 5.12
N GLU A 338 -33.54 -8.24 3.93
CA GLU A 338 -34.43 -8.70 2.87
C GLU A 338 -34.08 -10.11 2.42
N ALA A 339 -32.79 -10.40 2.22
CA ALA A 339 -32.34 -11.74 1.86
C ALA A 339 -32.71 -12.79 2.92
N VAL A 340 -32.53 -12.46 4.21
CA VAL A 340 -32.93 -13.34 5.32
C VAL A 340 -34.44 -13.54 5.35
N ALA A 341 -35.23 -12.49 5.14
CA ALA A 341 -36.69 -12.57 5.11
C ALA A 341 -37.18 -13.47 3.96
N ALA A 342 -36.61 -13.31 2.77
CA ALA A 342 -36.91 -14.14 1.60
C ALA A 342 -36.52 -15.61 1.82
N CYS A 343 -35.33 -15.87 2.37
CA CYS A 343 -34.88 -17.23 2.70
C CYS A 343 -35.83 -17.90 3.73
N ARG A 344 -36.24 -17.16 4.77
CA ARG A 344 -37.20 -17.67 5.77
C ARG A 344 -38.56 -17.98 5.18
N PHE A 345 -39.06 -17.11 4.30
CA PHE A 345 -40.33 -17.35 3.61
C PHE A 345 -40.26 -18.62 2.77
N ALA A 346 -39.20 -18.79 1.98
CA ALA A 346 -38.99 -20.00 1.18
C ALA A 346 -38.88 -21.28 2.03
N LEU A 347 -38.23 -21.20 3.19
CA LEU A 347 -38.16 -22.32 4.15
C LEU A 347 -39.53 -22.70 4.71
N GLN A 348 -40.38 -21.72 5.00
CA GLN A 348 -41.73 -21.96 5.50
C GLN A 348 -42.63 -22.60 4.44
N GLU A 349 -42.54 -22.15 3.18
CA GLU A 349 -43.28 -22.77 2.08
C GLU A 349 -42.86 -24.22 1.83
N LEU A 350 -41.56 -24.52 1.89
CA LEU A 350 -41.04 -25.88 1.78
C LEU A 350 -41.65 -26.80 2.85
N LYS A 351 -41.60 -26.38 4.13
CA LYS A 351 -42.19 -27.13 5.25
C LYS A 351 -43.69 -27.34 5.08
N ARG A 352 -44.43 -26.32 4.64
CA ARG A 352 -45.89 -26.41 4.42
C ARG A 352 -46.23 -27.38 3.29
N THR A 353 -45.40 -27.44 2.25
CA THR A 353 -45.62 -28.33 1.10
C THR A 353 -45.37 -29.79 1.49
N GLU A 354 -44.32 -30.05 2.28
CA GLU A 354 -44.03 -31.38 2.82
C GLU A 354 -45.17 -31.88 3.73
N GLU A 355 -45.69 -31.04 4.63
CA GLU A 355 -46.82 -31.40 5.50
C GLU A 355 -48.14 -31.67 4.75
N SER A 356 -48.35 -31.05 3.58
CA SER A 356 -49.54 -31.28 2.75
C SER A 356 -49.48 -32.53 1.85
N SER A 357 -48.29 -33.13 1.75
CA SER A 357 -48.03 -34.32 0.92
C SER A 357 -47.97 -35.63 1.70
N LEU A 358 -48.08 -35.53 3.03
CA LEU A 358 -48.28 -36.62 4.00
C LEU A 358 -49.77 -36.76 4.33
#